data_AF-A0A3D5RTX2-F1
#
_entry.id   AF-A0A3D5RTX2-F1
#
_cell.length_a   1.000
_cell.length_b   1.000
_cell.length_c   1.000
_cell.angle_alpha   90.00
_cell.angle_beta   90.00
_cell.angle_gamma   90.00
#
_symmetry.space_group_name_H-M   'P 1'
#
loop_
_entity.id
_entity.type
_entity.pdbx_description
1 polymer ?
#
loop_
_entity_poly.entity_id
_entity_poly.type
_entity_poly.pdbx_seq_one_letter_code
_entity_poly.pdbx_strand_id
1 'polypeptide(L)'
;DGCLMEGISHEAASLAGTLGLGKLLAIYDDNGISIDGDVSAWFNEDVPARFESYGWEVVRDVNGHDGDGLVEVINNLKRKENSRPVLICCKTIIGFGSPKVRGTAKAHGSPLGTEEIRATREELKWPHRPFEIPSTIYEDWDCREQGSAAQLLWEETYRSYCEKYPELGDEFNRRMKGDLPQGWNSSLRELAEKSQVELESLETRKSSQRCITALSRTLPELFGGSADLSGSNGTKWTDADSSQYINFGVREFGMTAITNGMCLHGGFITFSGTFLVFMEYARNALRLSALMGIRNIFVYTHDSVAVGEDGPTHQPIEQLTNLRTTPGLCTWRPCDTVESAIAWEVAVAERNRPSALIFTRQKTALQPRDSEAFFSIFRGGYVLVPETGKLSGIIIATGSEVELAVEAARILSETGYGIRVVSMPCANIFLEQQDDYRESVLPSYIKARVAVEAGHPDYWYRFVGLDGAVVGIDKFGLSGPGPEVMEELGITVDQVVLSMEALVRGN
;
A
#
# COMPACT_ATOMS: atom_id res chain seq x y z
N ASP A 1 5.84 13.04 22.68
CA ASP A 1 4.36 13.10 22.81
C ASP A 1 3.59 12.80 21.53
N GLY A 2 3.77 13.58 20.45
CA GLY A 2 2.97 13.47 19.21
C GLY A 2 2.75 12.04 18.70
N CYS A 3 3.83 11.27 18.53
CA CYS A 3 3.74 9.87 18.10
C CYS A 3 2.92 8.98 19.04
N LEU A 4 2.92 9.26 20.35
CA LEU A 4 2.26 8.43 21.36
C LEU A 4 0.77 8.75 21.53
N MET A 5 0.34 9.95 21.12
CA MET A 5 -1.08 10.31 21.02
C MET A 5 -1.73 9.68 19.78
N GLU A 6 -0.96 9.47 18.71
CA GLU A 6 -1.47 8.85 17.48
C GLU A 6 -1.84 7.37 17.68
N GLY A 7 -3.05 7.01 17.22
CA GLY A 7 -3.61 5.67 17.37
C GLY A 7 -2.77 4.56 16.73
N ILE A 8 -2.03 4.87 15.66
CA ILE A 8 -1.12 3.93 15.00
C ILE A 8 -0.02 3.41 15.95
N SER A 9 0.40 4.20 16.94
CA SER A 9 1.38 3.76 17.93
C SER A 9 0.83 2.66 18.83
N HIS A 10 -0.46 2.72 19.20
CA HIS A 10 -1.14 1.65 19.92
C HIS A 10 -1.16 0.37 19.09
N GLU A 11 -1.55 0.46 17.82
CA GLU A 11 -1.60 -0.68 16.91
C GLU A 11 -0.24 -1.38 16.79
N ALA A 12 0.80 -0.62 16.43
CA ALA A 12 2.14 -1.15 16.20
C ALA A 12 2.81 -1.64 17.49
N ALA A 13 2.71 -0.88 18.59
CA ALA A 13 3.32 -1.29 19.86
C ALA A 13 2.64 -2.52 20.48
N SER A 14 1.31 -2.61 20.38
CA SER A 14 0.55 -3.78 20.80
C SER A 14 0.99 -5.04 20.05
N LEU A 15 1.15 -4.95 18.72
CA LEU A 15 1.61 -6.08 17.92
C LEU A 15 3.08 -6.44 18.19
N ALA A 16 3.96 -5.45 18.34
CA ALA A 16 5.38 -5.68 18.64
C ALA A 16 5.58 -6.44 19.96
N GLY A 17 4.76 -6.16 20.98
CA GLY A 17 4.78 -6.89 22.24
C GLY A 17 4.29 -8.33 22.09
N THR A 18 3.24 -8.55 21.30
CA THR A 18 2.73 -9.90 20.98
C THR A 18 3.76 -10.75 20.23
N LEU A 19 4.50 -10.14 19.31
CA LEU A 19 5.56 -10.81 18.52
C LEU A 19 6.87 -11.00 19.29
N GLY A 20 7.02 -10.41 20.48
CA GLY A 20 8.26 -10.50 21.25
C GLY A 20 9.48 -9.93 20.51
N LEU A 21 9.34 -8.73 19.93
CA LEU A 21 10.40 -8.06 19.16
C LEU A 21 11.53 -7.51 20.05
N GLY A 22 12.25 -8.37 20.76
CA GLY A 22 13.24 -7.96 21.77
C GLY A 22 14.52 -7.28 21.28
N LYS A 23 14.67 -7.10 19.97
CA LYS A 23 15.71 -6.22 19.37
C LYS A 23 15.20 -4.79 19.14
N LEU A 24 13.90 -4.55 19.26
CA LEU A 24 13.29 -3.22 19.16
C LEU A 24 13.49 -2.46 20.47
N LEU A 25 14.13 -1.30 20.37
CA LEU A 25 14.29 -0.34 21.46
C LEU A 25 13.79 1.01 20.97
N ALA A 26 12.82 1.59 21.67
CA ALA A 26 12.33 2.93 21.46
C ALA A 26 12.80 3.85 22.58
N ILE A 27 13.28 5.04 22.23
CA ILE A 27 13.55 6.13 23.19
C ILE A 27 12.44 7.14 23.03
N TYR A 28 11.65 7.32 24.08
CA TYR A 28 10.61 8.32 24.17
C TYR A 28 11.20 9.61 24.75
N ASP A 29 11.22 10.66 23.93
CA ASP A 29 11.47 12.04 24.37
C ASP A 29 10.26 12.58 25.14
N ASP A 30 10.31 12.42 26.45
CA ASP A 30 9.29 12.81 27.41
C ASP A 30 9.61 14.22 27.94
N ASN A 31 9.27 15.23 27.14
CA ASN A 31 9.62 16.63 27.40
C ASN A 31 8.44 17.48 27.89
N GLY A 32 7.23 16.91 27.90
CA GLY A 32 6.01 17.54 28.40
C GLY A 32 5.40 18.63 27.51
N ILE A 33 5.89 18.82 26.28
CA ILE A 33 5.49 19.90 25.38
C ILE A 33 5.08 19.38 23.99
N SER A 34 3.95 19.86 23.48
CA SER A 34 3.56 19.76 22.07
C SER A 34 3.48 21.16 21.43
N ILE A 35 3.01 21.23 20.19
CA ILE A 35 2.83 22.50 19.45
C ILE A 35 1.93 23.48 20.22
N ASP A 36 0.86 22.98 20.84
CA ASP A 36 -0.14 23.82 21.52
C ASP A 36 0.27 24.20 22.95
N GLY A 37 1.39 23.69 23.45
CA GLY A 37 1.89 24.00 24.80
C GLY A 37 2.14 22.77 25.65
N ASP A 38 1.89 22.92 26.94
CA ASP A 38 1.99 21.85 27.93
C ASP A 38 0.98 20.74 27.63
N VAL A 39 1.48 19.51 27.51
CA VAL A 39 0.66 18.38 27.06
C VAL A 39 -0.34 17.90 28.10
N SER A 40 -0.17 18.24 29.39
CA SER A 40 -1.03 17.74 30.48
C SER A 40 -2.51 18.07 30.33
N ALA A 41 -2.85 19.08 29.53
CA ALA A 41 -4.22 19.46 29.22
C ALA A 41 -4.96 18.49 28.26
N TRP A 42 -4.25 17.73 27.42
CA TRP A 42 -4.82 16.82 26.42
C TRP A 42 -4.13 15.44 26.36
N PHE A 43 -3.04 15.24 27.08
CA PHE A 43 -2.26 14.01 27.15
C PHE A 43 -1.71 13.83 28.57
N ASN A 44 -2.41 13.05 29.37
CA ASN A 44 -2.10 12.80 30.79
C ASN A 44 -2.16 11.31 31.17
N GLU A 45 -2.08 10.41 30.18
CA GLU A 45 -2.05 8.97 30.41
C GLU A 45 -0.71 8.51 31.02
N ASP A 46 -0.74 7.37 31.71
CA ASP A 46 0.48 6.68 32.13
C ASP A 46 1.06 5.90 30.94
N VAL A 47 1.84 6.58 30.11
CA VAL A 47 2.53 6.01 28.94
C VAL A 47 3.33 4.76 29.31
N PRO A 48 4.19 4.78 30.35
CA PRO A 48 4.87 3.56 30.79
C PRO A 48 3.93 2.39 31.09
N ALA A 49 2.85 2.60 31.85
CA ALA A 49 1.89 1.54 32.16
C ALA A 49 1.17 1.03 30.91
N ARG A 50 0.86 1.93 29.97
CA ARG A 50 0.30 1.57 28.66
C ARG A 50 1.23 0.61 27.91
N PHE A 51 2.53 0.89 27.85
CA PHE A 51 3.50 0.01 27.18
C PHE A 51 3.76 -1.29 27.93
N GLU A 52 3.78 -1.26 29.26
CA GLU A 52 3.82 -2.48 30.09
C GLU A 52 2.64 -3.39 29.78
N SER A 53 1.43 -2.83 29.58
CA SER A 53 0.23 -3.59 29.20
C SER A 53 0.33 -4.24 27.81
N TYR A 54 1.14 -3.67 26.91
CA TYR A 54 1.44 -4.28 25.61
C TYR A 54 2.49 -5.39 25.70
N GLY A 55 3.11 -5.61 26.87
CA GLY A 55 4.18 -6.59 27.03
C GLY A 55 5.59 -6.03 26.78
N TRP A 56 5.78 -4.71 26.85
CA TRP A 56 7.11 -4.07 26.69
C TRP A 56 7.86 -3.98 28.01
N GLU A 57 9.18 -4.16 28.00
CA GLU A 57 10.04 -3.74 29.11
C GLU A 57 10.14 -2.21 29.08
N VAL A 58 9.90 -1.55 30.21
CA VAL A 58 9.90 -0.08 30.28
C VAL A 58 10.92 0.39 31.30
N VAL A 59 11.81 1.28 30.87
CA VAL A 59 12.73 2.01 31.76
C VAL A 59 12.14 3.40 31.97
N ARG A 60 11.66 3.65 33.19
CA ARG A 60 10.98 4.89 33.58
C ARG A 60 12.01 5.96 34.01
N ASP A 61 11.61 7.23 33.87
CA ASP A 61 12.27 8.39 34.49
C ASP A 61 13.79 8.50 34.24
N VAL A 62 14.25 8.13 33.04
CA VAL A 62 15.66 8.28 32.67
C VAL A 62 15.96 9.76 32.44
N ASN A 63 17.02 10.29 33.05
CA ASN A 63 17.47 11.65 32.78
C ASN A 63 18.05 11.73 31.35
N GLY A 64 17.32 12.32 30.41
CA GLY A 64 17.76 12.43 29.02
C GLY A 64 18.89 13.45 28.79
N HIS A 65 19.31 14.19 29.84
CA HIS A 65 20.48 15.08 29.81
C HIS A 65 21.73 14.45 30.44
N ASP A 66 21.66 13.18 30.87
CA ASP A 66 22.79 12.39 31.35
C ASP A 66 23.15 11.30 30.34
N GLY A 67 24.10 11.63 29.45
CA GLY A 67 24.51 10.74 28.36
C GLY A 67 25.16 9.45 28.86
N ASP A 68 26.03 9.53 29.87
CA ASP A 68 26.71 8.37 30.45
C ASP A 68 25.70 7.44 31.15
N GLY A 69 24.76 8.03 31.90
CA GLY A 69 23.66 7.29 32.52
C GLY A 69 22.76 6.57 31.50
N LEU A 70 22.42 7.23 30.38
CA LEU A 70 21.64 6.60 29.31
C LEU A 70 22.40 5.42 28.66
N VAL A 71 23.71 5.56 28.45
CA VAL A 71 24.54 4.46 27.92
C VAL A 71 24.58 3.28 28.90
N GLU A 72 24.72 3.54 30.20
CA GLU A 72 24.68 2.49 31.23
C GLU A 72 23.34 1.76 31.23
N VAL A 73 22.22 2.50 31.15
CA VAL A 73 20.87 1.92 31.00
C VAL A 73 20.82 1.00 29.78
N ILE A 74 21.23 1.48 28.60
CA ILE A 74 21.17 0.71 27.36
C ILE A 74 22.03 -0.56 27.43
N ASN A 75 23.21 -0.49 28.03
CA ASN A 75 24.13 -1.62 28.17
C ASN A 75 23.62 -2.69 29.14
N ASN A 76 22.81 -2.32 30.13
CA ASN A 76 22.24 -3.24 31.11
C ASN A 76 20.99 -3.98 30.59
N LEU A 77 20.40 -3.55 29.47
CA LEU A 77 19.22 -4.20 28.87
C LEU A 77 19.57 -5.55 28.25
N LYS A 78 18.86 -6.60 28.69
CA LYS A 78 19.03 -7.98 28.17
C LYS A 78 18.18 -8.21 26.91
N ARG A 79 18.61 -7.61 25.81
CA ARG A 79 17.91 -7.66 24.51
C ARG A 79 18.31 -8.90 23.71
N LYS A 80 17.33 -9.70 23.30
CA LYS A 80 17.51 -10.86 22.41
C LYS A 80 16.25 -11.14 21.58
N GLU A 81 16.37 -12.02 20.60
CA GLU A 81 15.21 -12.52 19.84
C GLU A 81 14.20 -13.21 20.79
N ASN A 82 12.91 -13.04 20.52
CA ASN A 82 11.81 -13.58 21.35
C ASN A 82 11.84 -13.09 22.81
N SER A 83 12.30 -11.85 23.04
CA SER A 83 12.18 -11.15 24.33
C SER A 83 11.33 -9.89 24.20
N ARG A 84 11.07 -9.19 25.29
CA ARG A 84 10.19 -8.01 25.27
C ARG A 84 10.85 -6.86 24.49
N PRO A 85 10.12 -6.15 23.61
CA PRO A 85 10.60 -4.87 23.11
C PRO A 85 10.76 -3.87 24.28
N VAL A 86 11.65 -2.88 24.13
CA VAL A 86 12.01 -1.94 25.21
C VAL A 86 11.57 -0.51 24.90
N LEU A 87 10.94 0.15 25.87
CA LEU A 87 10.71 1.60 25.85
C LEU A 87 11.56 2.27 26.95
N ILE A 88 12.41 3.22 26.58
CA ILE A 88 13.12 4.08 27.53
C ILE A 88 12.42 5.44 27.56
N CYS A 89 11.90 5.83 28.71
CA CYS A 89 11.24 7.12 28.92
C CYS A 89 12.27 8.15 29.38
N CYS A 90 12.78 8.95 28.45
CA CYS A 90 13.79 9.96 28.71
C CYS A 90 13.14 11.30 29.02
N LYS A 91 13.27 11.75 30.27
CA LYS A 91 12.87 13.09 30.68
C LYS A 91 13.86 14.11 30.12
N THR A 92 13.38 14.98 29.24
CA THR A 92 14.19 16.07 28.67
C THR A 92 13.52 17.43 28.87
N ILE A 93 14.20 18.49 28.43
CA ILE A 93 13.67 19.85 28.40
C ILE A 93 13.79 20.30 26.95
N ILE A 94 12.66 20.50 26.27
CA ILE A 94 12.67 21.00 24.89
C ILE A 94 13.44 22.32 24.80
N GLY A 95 14.28 22.48 23.79
CA GLY A 95 15.12 23.67 23.63
C GLY A 95 16.15 23.88 24.75
N PHE A 96 16.62 22.79 25.39
CA PHE A 96 17.67 22.84 26.40
C PHE A 96 18.83 23.77 26.00
N GLY A 97 19.32 24.55 26.97
CA GLY A 97 20.33 25.59 26.75
C GLY A 97 19.77 26.95 26.32
N SER A 98 18.53 27.05 25.80
CA SER A 98 17.93 28.32 25.39
C SER A 98 17.32 29.08 26.57
N PRO A 99 17.89 30.21 27.05
CA PRO A 99 17.45 30.81 28.30
C PRO A 99 16.00 31.29 28.32
N LYS A 100 15.46 31.80 27.20
CA LYS A 100 14.11 32.39 27.14
C LYS A 100 13.01 31.41 26.75
N VAL A 101 13.34 30.34 26.02
CA VAL A 101 12.31 29.45 25.44
C VAL A 101 12.43 27.98 25.83
N ARG A 102 13.48 27.57 26.56
CA ARG A 102 13.59 26.18 27.07
C ARG A 102 12.35 25.79 27.87
N GLY A 103 11.85 24.57 27.66
CA GLY A 103 10.63 24.06 28.30
C GLY A 103 9.33 24.68 27.78
N THR A 104 9.33 25.35 26.62
CA THR A 104 8.13 25.95 26.04
C THR A 104 7.91 25.53 24.59
N ALA A 105 6.66 25.55 24.13
CA ALA A 105 6.29 25.24 22.74
C ALA A 105 6.97 26.16 21.70
N LYS A 106 7.44 27.35 22.10
CA LYS A 106 8.18 28.26 21.21
C LYS A 106 9.48 27.66 20.69
N ALA A 107 10.04 26.67 21.38
CA ALA A 107 11.25 25.96 20.94
C ALA A 107 10.98 24.89 19.86
N HIS A 108 9.73 24.58 19.53
CA HIS A 108 9.39 23.42 18.70
C HIS A 108 9.59 23.65 17.19
N GLY A 109 8.91 24.66 16.62
CA GLY A 109 8.70 24.74 15.17
C GLY A 109 9.26 26.00 14.50
N SER A 110 10.02 26.83 15.22
CA SER A 110 10.53 28.11 14.69
C SER A 110 12.00 28.34 15.06
N PRO A 111 12.78 29.00 14.19
CA PRO A 111 14.14 29.41 14.54
C PRO A 111 14.15 30.28 15.81
N LEU A 112 15.11 30.04 16.70
CA LEU A 112 15.25 30.79 17.96
C LEU A 112 15.49 32.30 17.76
N GLY A 113 16.08 32.67 16.61
CA GLY A 113 16.50 34.03 16.30
C GLY A 113 17.89 34.36 16.85
N THR A 114 18.57 35.33 16.22
CA THR A 114 20.00 35.61 16.43
C THR A 114 20.37 35.88 17.89
N GLU A 115 19.56 36.66 18.60
CA GLU A 115 19.85 37.04 19.99
C GLU A 115 19.69 35.86 20.95
N GLU A 116 18.66 35.04 20.75
CA GLU A 116 18.47 33.85 21.57
C GLU A 116 19.55 32.81 21.27
N ILE A 117 19.93 32.61 20.01
CA ILE A 117 21.04 31.74 19.63
C ILE A 117 22.35 32.18 20.32
N ARG A 118 22.62 33.50 20.41
CA ARG A 118 23.80 34.03 21.13
C ARG A 118 23.74 33.67 22.60
N ALA A 119 22.59 33.89 23.25
CA ALA A 119 22.38 33.55 24.65
C ALA A 119 22.48 32.04 24.91
N THR A 120 21.97 31.20 24.01
CA THR A 120 22.11 29.74 24.08
C THR A 120 23.57 29.30 24.01
N ARG A 121 24.37 29.91 23.13
CA ARG A 121 25.82 29.63 23.06
C ARG A 121 26.53 30.01 24.37
N GLU A 122 26.18 31.13 24.96
CA GLU A 122 26.73 31.58 26.25
C GLU A 122 26.36 30.59 27.38
N GLU A 123 25.09 30.18 27.48
CA GLU A 123 24.61 29.20 28.47
C GLU A 123 25.32 27.84 28.33
N LEU A 124 25.42 27.33 27.09
CA LEU A 124 26.08 26.06 26.78
C LEU A 124 27.61 26.15 26.77
N LYS A 125 28.18 27.35 26.99
CA LYS A 125 29.62 27.62 26.90
C LYS A 125 30.22 27.16 25.55
N TRP A 126 29.49 27.38 24.47
CA TRP A 126 29.89 27.03 23.10
C TRP A 126 30.49 28.24 22.38
N PRO A 127 31.82 28.39 22.28
CA PRO A 127 32.46 29.59 21.76
C PRO A 127 32.53 29.64 20.23
N HIS A 128 32.20 28.54 19.54
CA HIS A 128 32.39 28.41 18.10
C HIS A 128 31.27 29.05 17.29
N ARG A 129 31.62 29.55 16.09
CA ARG A 129 30.71 30.21 15.16
C ARG A 129 29.71 29.20 14.55
N PRO A 130 28.64 29.67 13.87
CA PRO A 130 27.76 28.78 13.11
C PRO A 130 28.56 27.90 12.13
N PHE A 131 28.30 26.59 12.16
CA PHE A 131 28.94 25.57 11.32
C PHE A 131 30.46 25.42 11.54
N GLU A 132 31.01 25.95 12.63
CA GLU A 132 32.39 25.70 13.06
C GLU A 132 32.38 24.60 14.13
N ILE A 133 32.93 23.43 13.78
CA ILE A 133 33.07 22.29 14.68
C ILE A 133 34.57 22.02 14.91
N PRO A 134 35.05 22.04 16.17
CA PRO A 134 36.44 21.72 16.51
C PRO A 134 36.88 20.34 16.03
N SER A 135 38.17 20.19 15.71
CA SER A 135 38.72 18.90 15.25
C SER A 135 38.57 17.80 16.30
N THR A 136 38.73 18.11 17.59
CA THR A 136 38.56 17.13 18.69
C THR A 136 37.15 16.56 18.73
N ILE A 137 36.12 17.37 18.44
CA ILE A 137 34.73 16.88 18.36
C ILE A 137 34.55 16.01 17.12
N TYR A 138 35.15 16.36 15.98
CA TYR A 138 35.14 15.45 14.82
C TYR A 138 35.83 14.12 15.13
N GLU A 139 36.96 14.14 15.82
CA GLU A 139 37.70 12.95 16.23
C GLU A 139 36.85 12.05 17.17
N ASP A 140 36.15 12.63 18.14
CA ASP A 140 35.26 11.90 19.05
C ASP A 140 34.02 11.29 18.34
N TRP A 141 33.54 11.92 17.25
CA TRP A 141 32.36 11.47 16.50
C TRP A 141 32.69 10.59 15.28
N ASP A 142 33.97 10.45 14.90
CA ASP A 142 34.35 9.73 13.70
C ASP A 142 34.27 8.21 13.89
N CYS A 143 33.13 7.64 13.51
CA CYS A 143 32.89 6.20 13.55
C CYS A 143 33.36 5.46 12.28
N ARG A 144 34.12 6.08 11.36
CA ARG A 144 34.49 5.42 10.08
C ARG A 144 35.34 4.18 10.28
N GLU A 145 36.33 4.24 11.17
CA GLU A 145 37.19 3.07 11.44
C GLU A 145 36.40 1.96 12.13
N GLN A 146 35.64 2.28 13.18
CA GLN A 146 34.78 1.32 13.88
C GLN A 146 33.74 0.69 12.95
N GLY A 147 33.08 1.50 12.11
CA GLY A 147 32.10 1.05 11.12
C GLY A 147 32.73 0.14 10.06
N SER A 148 33.91 0.52 9.53
CA SER A 148 34.64 -0.31 8.57
C SER A 148 35.06 -1.64 9.19
N ALA A 149 35.55 -1.65 10.44
CA ALA A 149 35.92 -2.87 11.14
C ALA A 149 34.71 -3.79 11.36
N ALA A 150 33.57 -3.23 11.80
CA ALA A 150 32.33 -3.99 11.98
C ALA A 150 31.81 -4.57 10.66
N GLN A 151 31.87 -3.79 9.57
CA GLN A 151 31.48 -4.26 8.25
C GLN A 151 32.40 -5.38 7.75
N LEU A 152 33.73 -5.24 7.88
CA LEU A 152 34.68 -6.29 7.49
C LEU A 152 34.43 -7.60 8.25
N LEU A 153 34.15 -7.52 9.55
CA LEU A 153 33.80 -8.69 10.36
C LEU A 153 32.49 -9.36 9.89
N TRP A 154 31.49 -8.56 9.54
CA TRP A 154 30.25 -9.08 8.97
C TRP A 154 30.48 -9.72 7.60
N GLU A 155 31.28 -9.11 6.73
CA GLU A 155 31.63 -9.63 5.41
C GLU A 155 32.40 -10.96 5.50
N GLU A 156 33.30 -11.09 6.47
CA GLU A 156 33.99 -12.35 6.76
C GLU A 156 33.00 -13.42 7.26
N THR A 157 32.12 -13.06 8.20
CA THR A 157 31.05 -13.96 8.68
C THR A 157 30.15 -14.42 7.54
N TYR A 158 29.76 -13.50 6.66
CA TYR A 158 28.93 -13.77 5.50
C TYR A 158 29.65 -14.66 4.48
N ARG A 159 30.95 -14.44 4.23
CA ARG A 159 31.76 -15.30 3.36
C ARG A 159 31.81 -16.74 3.90
N SER A 160 32.10 -16.91 5.19
CA SER A 160 32.08 -18.23 5.83
C SER A 160 30.69 -18.87 5.81
N TYR A 161 29.62 -18.08 5.93
CA TYR A 161 28.25 -18.56 5.76
C TYR A 161 28.00 -19.07 4.33
N CYS A 162 28.43 -18.34 3.30
CA CYS A 162 28.29 -18.75 1.90
C CYS A 162 29.13 -20.00 1.57
N GLU A 163 30.33 -20.13 2.12
CA GLU A 163 31.15 -21.34 1.94
C GLU A 163 30.46 -22.58 2.53
N LYS A 164 29.78 -22.42 3.66
CA LYS A 164 29.06 -23.52 4.35
C LYS A 164 27.67 -23.79 3.77
N TYR A 165 26.99 -22.75 3.28
CA TYR A 165 25.62 -22.78 2.78
C TYR A 165 25.52 -21.98 1.46
N PRO A 166 26.12 -22.47 0.36
CA PRO A 166 26.24 -21.70 -0.88
C PRO A 166 24.88 -21.25 -1.43
N GLU A 167 23.91 -22.16 -1.50
CA GLU A 167 22.56 -21.85 -1.99
C GLU A 167 21.83 -20.80 -1.12
N LEU A 168 21.94 -20.89 0.21
CA LEU A 168 21.31 -19.91 1.12
C LEU A 168 22.03 -18.56 1.12
N GLY A 169 23.35 -18.55 0.91
CA GLY A 169 24.15 -17.34 0.75
C GLY A 169 23.73 -16.58 -0.52
N ASP A 170 23.67 -17.27 -1.65
CA ASP A 170 23.21 -16.69 -2.91
C ASP A 170 21.76 -16.17 -2.81
N GLU A 171 20.90 -16.94 -2.14
CA GLU A 171 19.51 -16.56 -1.91
C GLU A 171 19.36 -15.33 -1.00
N PHE A 172 20.13 -15.24 0.08
CA PHE A 172 20.20 -14.06 0.92
C PHE A 172 20.62 -12.82 0.11
N ASN A 173 21.71 -12.93 -0.66
CA ASN A 173 22.20 -11.83 -1.50
C ASN A 173 21.16 -11.37 -2.53
N ARG A 174 20.52 -12.31 -3.21
CA ARG A 174 19.48 -12.05 -4.22
C ARG A 174 18.32 -11.27 -3.60
N ARG A 175 17.81 -11.75 -2.46
CA ARG A 175 16.70 -11.12 -1.73
C ARG A 175 17.07 -9.74 -1.21
N MET A 176 18.27 -9.56 -0.66
CA MET A 176 18.75 -8.26 -0.17
C MET A 176 18.94 -7.25 -1.31
N LYS A 177 19.29 -7.70 -2.53
CA LYS A 177 19.31 -6.86 -3.75
C LYS A 177 17.90 -6.59 -4.31
N GLY A 178 16.89 -7.30 -3.83
CA GLY A 178 15.53 -7.25 -4.35
C GLY A 178 15.35 -7.92 -5.71
N ASP A 179 16.33 -8.72 -6.14
CA ASP A 179 16.30 -9.47 -7.40
C ASP A 179 15.28 -10.59 -7.35
N LEU A 180 14.58 -10.86 -8.46
CA LEU A 180 13.60 -11.95 -8.54
C LEU A 180 14.27 -13.22 -9.10
N PRO A 181 13.86 -14.43 -8.67
CA PRO A 181 14.38 -15.68 -9.23
C PRO A 181 14.08 -15.78 -10.73
N GLN A 182 14.91 -16.50 -11.49
CA GLN A 182 14.60 -16.79 -12.88
C GLN A 182 13.30 -17.60 -12.97
N GLY A 183 12.38 -17.18 -13.85
CA GLY A 183 11.11 -17.89 -14.06
C GLY A 183 10.12 -17.80 -12.90
N TRP A 184 10.29 -16.87 -11.95
CA TRP A 184 9.43 -16.70 -10.77
C TRP A 184 7.92 -16.60 -11.09
N ASN A 185 7.58 -16.04 -12.26
CA ASN A 185 6.21 -15.81 -12.74
C ASN A 185 5.64 -16.97 -13.57
N SER A 186 6.39 -18.03 -13.83
CA SER A 186 5.96 -19.16 -14.66
C SER A 186 4.62 -19.75 -14.22
N SER A 187 4.43 -19.99 -12.91
CA SER A 187 3.17 -20.50 -12.36
C SER A 187 2.00 -19.51 -12.46
N LEU A 188 2.26 -18.20 -12.47
CA LEU A 188 1.21 -17.20 -12.73
C LEU A 188 0.77 -17.24 -14.19
N ARG A 189 1.72 -17.38 -15.12
CA ARG A 189 1.42 -17.48 -16.55
C ARG A 189 0.65 -18.74 -16.89
N GLU A 190 1.05 -19.88 -16.32
CA GLU A 190 0.29 -21.13 -16.44
C GLU A 190 -1.14 -20.99 -15.91
N LEU A 191 -1.31 -20.33 -14.75
CA LEU A 191 -2.63 -20.03 -14.19
C LEU A 191 -3.46 -19.17 -15.16
N ALA A 192 -2.88 -18.12 -15.75
CA ALA A 192 -3.55 -17.24 -16.70
C ALA A 192 -3.95 -17.98 -17.99
N GLU A 193 -3.03 -18.71 -18.60
CA GLU A 193 -3.26 -19.49 -19.82
C GLU A 193 -4.32 -20.57 -19.62
N LYS A 194 -4.23 -21.33 -18.52
CA LYS A 194 -5.22 -22.34 -18.16
C LYS A 194 -6.59 -21.71 -17.96
N SER A 195 -6.66 -20.60 -17.23
CA SER A 195 -7.93 -19.90 -17.00
C SER A 195 -8.55 -19.38 -18.29
N GLN A 196 -7.73 -18.93 -19.25
CA GLN A 196 -8.18 -18.47 -20.58
C GLN A 196 -8.82 -19.59 -21.42
N VAL A 197 -8.48 -20.86 -21.14
CA VAL A 197 -9.09 -22.05 -21.77
C VAL A 197 -10.33 -22.52 -21.02
N GLU A 198 -10.29 -22.55 -19.69
CA GLU A 198 -11.38 -23.08 -18.85
C GLU A 198 -12.58 -22.13 -18.75
N LEU A 199 -12.35 -20.82 -18.88
CA LEU A 199 -13.38 -19.77 -18.77
C LEU A 199 -14.19 -19.86 -17.46
N GLU A 200 -13.56 -20.26 -16.35
CA GLU A 200 -14.23 -20.42 -15.05
C GLU A 200 -14.61 -19.06 -14.45
N SER A 201 -15.91 -18.86 -14.16
CA SER A 201 -16.37 -17.72 -13.36
C SER A 201 -15.95 -17.86 -11.90
N LEU A 202 -15.23 -16.88 -11.39
CA LEU A 202 -14.65 -16.89 -10.05
C LEU A 202 -14.68 -15.50 -9.43
N GLU A 203 -14.75 -15.43 -8.10
CA GLU A 203 -14.54 -14.16 -7.40
C GLU A 203 -13.07 -13.74 -7.53
N THR A 204 -12.78 -12.50 -7.94
CA THR A 204 -11.39 -12.10 -8.20
C THR A 204 -10.53 -12.08 -6.93
N ARG A 205 -11.13 -12.02 -5.73
CA ARG A 205 -10.41 -12.27 -4.46
C ARG A 205 -9.88 -13.70 -4.34
N LYS A 206 -10.60 -14.70 -4.87
CA LYS A 206 -10.13 -16.09 -4.94
C LYS A 206 -9.14 -16.27 -6.08
N SER A 207 -9.29 -15.53 -7.18
CA SER A 207 -8.25 -15.45 -8.22
C SER A 207 -6.94 -14.92 -7.63
N SER A 208 -7.00 -13.87 -6.81
CA SER A 208 -5.87 -13.34 -6.04
C SER A 208 -5.26 -14.40 -5.12
N GLN A 209 -6.08 -15.16 -4.38
CA GLN A 209 -5.59 -16.27 -3.55
C GLN A 209 -4.85 -17.34 -4.36
N ARG A 210 -5.34 -17.69 -5.57
CA ARG A 210 -4.66 -18.60 -6.49
C ARG A 210 -3.32 -18.01 -6.94
N CYS A 211 -3.25 -16.70 -7.21
CA CYS A 211 -2.01 -16.01 -7.56
C CYS A 211 -0.98 -16.04 -6.42
N ILE A 212 -1.39 -15.69 -5.19
CA ILE A 212 -0.53 -15.75 -3.99
C ILE A 212 -0.01 -17.18 -3.80
N THR A 213 -0.88 -18.18 -3.94
CA THR A 213 -0.50 -19.61 -3.81
C THR A 213 0.50 -20.05 -4.88
N ALA A 214 0.38 -19.54 -6.12
CA ALA A 214 1.33 -19.82 -7.18
C ALA A 214 2.68 -19.15 -6.89
N LEU A 215 2.66 -17.90 -6.45
CA LEU A 215 3.86 -17.11 -6.14
C LEU A 215 4.61 -17.61 -4.92
N SER A 216 3.92 -18.07 -3.87
CA SER A 216 4.58 -18.54 -2.64
C SER A 216 5.49 -19.74 -2.85
N ARG A 217 5.30 -20.50 -3.94
CA ARG A 217 6.14 -21.64 -4.33
C ARG A 217 7.47 -21.22 -4.96
N THR A 218 7.51 -20.06 -5.59
CA THR A 218 8.67 -19.56 -6.33
C THR A 218 9.35 -18.36 -5.68
N LEU A 219 8.66 -17.68 -4.76
CA LEU A 219 9.13 -16.49 -4.05
C LEU A 219 9.16 -16.74 -2.53
N PRO A 220 10.24 -17.30 -1.98
CA PRO A 220 10.38 -17.46 -0.53
C PRO A 220 10.41 -16.11 0.21
N GLU A 221 10.74 -15.01 -0.47
CA GLU A 221 10.67 -13.65 0.07
C GLU A 221 9.27 -13.04 0.07
N LEU A 222 8.26 -13.70 -0.53
CA LEU A 222 6.89 -13.25 -0.45
C LEU A 222 6.42 -13.36 1.00
N PHE A 223 6.11 -12.23 1.60
CA PHE A 223 5.64 -12.14 2.97
C PHE A 223 4.37 -11.30 3.01
N GLY A 224 3.35 -11.75 3.71
CA GLY A 224 2.18 -10.90 3.83
C GLY A 224 1.26 -11.23 4.97
N GLY A 225 0.07 -10.67 4.92
CA GLY A 225 -0.88 -10.80 6.00
C GLY A 225 -2.18 -10.10 5.73
N SER A 226 -3.05 -10.14 6.72
CA SER A 226 -4.35 -9.48 6.67
C SER A 226 -4.70 -8.87 8.02
N ALA A 227 -5.43 -7.76 7.98
CA ALA A 227 -6.01 -7.12 9.16
C ALA A 227 -7.26 -7.89 9.61
N ASP A 228 -7.06 -9.05 10.24
CA ASP A 228 -8.12 -9.96 10.74
C ASP A 228 -9.10 -10.52 9.68
N LEU A 229 -8.78 -10.37 8.39
CA LEU A 229 -9.66 -10.71 7.29
C LEU A 229 -9.07 -11.78 6.36
N SER A 230 -8.20 -12.65 6.86
CA SER A 230 -7.43 -13.62 6.05
C SER A 230 -8.30 -14.46 5.10
N GLY A 231 -9.41 -15.00 5.62
CA GLY A 231 -10.35 -15.80 4.83
C GLY A 231 -11.18 -14.96 3.86
N SER A 232 -11.66 -13.79 4.30
CA SER A 232 -12.48 -12.90 3.48
C SER A 232 -11.69 -12.28 2.32
N ASN A 233 -10.41 -12.00 2.53
CA ASN A 233 -9.52 -11.39 1.53
C ASN A 233 -8.84 -12.42 0.62
N GLY A 234 -8.83 -13.71 0.99
CA GLY A 234 -8.09 -14.73 0.22
C GLY A 234 -6.58 -14.55 0.27
N THR A 235 -6.03 -14.01 1.37
CA THR A 235 -4.60 -13.68 1.48
C THR A 235 -3.72 -14.82 1.95
N LYS A 236 -4.31 -15.85 2.58
CA LYS A 236 -3.57 -16.98 3.15
C LYS A 236 -3.70 -18.22 2.26
N TRP A 237 -2.57 -18.84 1.92
CA TRP A 237 -2.51 -20.15 1.25
C TRP A 237 -2.30 -21.28 2.26
N THR A 238 -2.54 -22.52 1.83
CA THR A 238 -2.54 -23.70 2.71
C THR A 238 -1.26 -23.86 3.52
N ASP A 239 -0.10 -23.66 2.88
CA ASP A 239 1.22 -23.91 3.47
C ASP A 239 1.85 -22.67 4.12
N ALA A 240 1.09 -21.59 4.29
CA ALA A 240 1.58 -20.34 4.87
C ALA A 240 1.88 -20.50 6.37
N ASP A 241 3.14 -20.33 6.76
CA ASP A 241 3.59 -20.30 8.15
C ASP A 241 4.05 -18.89 8.59
N SER A 242 4.60 -18.77 9.81
CA SER A 242 5.04 -17.50 10.37
C SER A 242 6.27 -16.88 9.69
N SER A 243 6.94 -17.61 8.80
CA SER A 243 8.07 -17.09 8.02
C SER A 243 7.63 -16.30 6.78
N GLN A 244 6.37 -16.46 6.35
CA GLN A 244 5.80 -15.80 5.18
C GLN A 244 4.43 -15.13 5.46
N TYR A 245 3.84 -15.35 6.64
CA TYR A 245 2.51 -14.84 6.95
C TYR A 245 2.37 -14.32 8.38
N ILE A 246 1.71 -13.17 8.51
CA ILE A 246 1.36 -12.55 9.80
C ILE A 246 -0.14 -12.22 9.89
N ASN A 247 -0.73 -12.46 11.06
CA ASN A 247 -2.05 -11.94 11.39
C ASN A 247 -1.87 -10.59 12.10
N PHE A 248 -2.24 -9.49 11.44
CA PHE A 248 -2.06 -8.15 12.00
C PHE A 248 -3.10 -7.80 13.08
N GLY A 249 -4.24 -8.50 13.11
CA GLY A 249 -5.45 -8.05 13.84
C GLY A 249 -6.09 -6.83 13.17
N VAL A 250 -7.12 -6.25 13.79
CA VAL A 250 -7.84 -5.06 13.26
C VAL A 250 -6.97 -3.81 13.45
N ARG A 251 -5.99 -3.65 12.57
CA ARG A 251 -4.88 -2.68 12.65
C ARG A 251 -4.42 -2.24 11.27
N GLU A 252 -5.31 -1.72 10.44
CA GLU A 252 -5.02 -1.42 9.03
C GLU A 252 -3.87 -0.42 8.87
N PHE A 253 -3.83 0.61 9.72
CA PHE A 253 -2.82 1.65 9.62
C PHE A 253 -1.45 1.12 10.09
N GLY A 254 -1.41 0.43 11.22
CA GLY A 254 -0.23 -0.24 11.75
C GLY A 254 0.28 -1.31 10.78
N MET A 255 -0.60 -2.15 10.23
CA MET A 255 -0.27 -3.16 9.21
C MET A 255 0.46 -2.52 8.02
N THR A 256 -0.10 -1.46 7.47
CA THR A 256 0.43 -0.80 6.27
C THR A 256 1.77 -0.11 6.55
N ALA A 257 1.92 0.53 7.71
CA ALA A 257 3.19 1.14 8.11
C ALA A 257 4.27 0.09 8.43
N ILE A 258 3.90 -1.05 9.03
CA ILE A 258 4.80 -2.17 9.30
C ILE A 258 5.30 -2.77 7.99
N THR A 259 4.42 -3.03 7.01
CA THR A 259 4.86 -3.55 5.71
C THR A 259 5.75 -2.56 4.96
N ASN A 260 5.55 -1.25 5.11
CA ASN A 260 6.50 -0.26 4.62
C ASN A 260 7.89 -0.40 5.24
N GLY A 261 7.97 -0.57 6.56
CA GLY A 261 9.23 -0.80 7.26
C GLY A 261 9.94 -2.08 6.79
N MET A 262 9.17 -3.14 6.50
CA MET A 262 9.70 -4.39 5.94
C MET A 262 10.25 -4.21 4.52
N CYS A 263 9.57 -3.44 3.65
CA CYS A 263 10.12 -3.08 2.33
C CYS A 263 11.45 -2.34 2.46
N LEU A 264 11.51 -1.34 3.35
CA LEU A 264 12.70 -0.50 3.56
C LEU A 264 13.89 -1.28 4.14
N HIS A 265 13.62 -2.31 4.95
CA HIS A 265 14.66 -3.20 5.47
C HIS A 265 15.33 -4.02 4.34
N GLY A 266 14.57 -4.40 3.31
CA GLY A 266 15.03 -5.29 2.25
C GLY A 266 14.94 -6.78 2.63
N GLY A 267 15.01 -7.64 1.62
CA GLY A 267 14.93 -9.10 1.79
C GLY A 267 13.53 -9.71 1.69
N PHE A 268 12.48 -8.88 1.57
CA PHE A 268 11.07 -9.30 1.47
C PHE A 268 10.31 -8.57 0.37
N ILE A 269 9.29 -9.22 -0.17
CA ILE A 269 8.24 -8.63 -1.02
C ILE A 269 6.96 -8.70 -0.23
N THR A 270 6.48 -7.54 0.23
CA THR A 270 5.35 -7.52 1.15
C THR A 270 4.02 -7.34 0.46
N PHE A 271 3.01 -8.02 1.00
CA PHE A 271 1.62 -7.69 0.72
C PHE A 271 0.78 -7.59 2.00
N SER A 272 -0.26 -6.77 1.98
CA SER A 272 -1.18 -6.62 3.13
C SER A 272 -2.61 -6.51 2.67
N GLY A 273 -3.53 -7.22 3.34
CA GLY A 273 -4.94 -7.27 2.95
C GLY A 273 -5.93 -6.69 3.96
N THR A 274 -6.94 -5.98 3.45
CA THR A 274 -8.18 -5.59 4.17
C THR A 274 -9.30 -5.36 3.13
N PHE A 275 -10.51 -4.98 3.55
CA PHE A 275 -11.54 -4.52 2.61
C PHE A 275 -11.17 -3.15 2.04
N LEU A 276 -11.54 -2.88 0.78
CA LEU A 276 -11.19 -1.64 0.11
C LEU A 276 -11.68 -0.41 0.89
N VAL A 277 -12.86 -0.46 1.48
CA VAL A 277 -13.41 0.63 2.29
C VAL A 277 -12.49 1.01 3.46
N PHE A 278 -11.79 0.04 4.07
CA PHE A 278 -10.88 0.29 5.20
C PHE A 278 -9.49 0.75 4.78
N MET A 279 -9.21 0.90 3.48
CA MET A 279 -7.99 1.59 3.03
C MET A 279 -7.92 3.02 3.58
N GLU A 280 -9.07 3.61 3.93
CA GLU A 280 -9.18 4.93 4.56
C GLU A 280 -8.48 4.99 5.93
N TYR A 281 -8.56 3.92 6.72
CA TYR A 281 -7.84 3.84 8.00
C TYR A 281 -6.32 3.87 7.81
N ALA A 282 -5.83 3.28 6.72
CA ALA A 282 -4.41 3.17 6.41
C ALA A 282 -3.88 4.25 5.45
N ARG A 283 -4.71 5.25 5.12
CA ARG A 283 -4.53 6.07 3.93
C ARG A 283 -3.18 6.78 3.87
N ASN A 284 -2.72 7.32 5.01
CA ASN A 284 -1.45 8.04 5.06
C ASN A 284 -0.25 7.09 4.90
N ALA A 285 -0.28 5.89 5.50
CA ALA A 285 0.79 4.90 5.31
C ALA A 285 0.85 4.43 3.86
N LEU A 286 -0.29 4.23 3.20
CA LEU A 286 -0.33 3.95 1.75
C LEU A 286 0.31 5.10 0.96
N ARG A 287 -0.03 6.36 1.28
CA ARG A 287 0.59 7.53 0.64
C ARG A 287 2.10 7.59 0.87
N LEU A 288 2.58 7.26 2.07
CA LEU A 288 4.01 7.19 2.37
C LEU A 288 4.72 6.11 1.54
N SER A 289 4.07 4.97 1.29
CA SER A 289 4.60 3.92 0.42
C SER A 289 4.89 4.46 -0.99
N ALA A 290 3.94 5.23 -1.54
CA ALA A 290 4.08 5.85 -2.85
C ALA A 290 5.14 6.97 -2.84
N LEU A 291 5.17 7.78 -1.79
CA LEU A 291 6.16 8.85 -1.63
C LEU A 291 7.59 8.30 -1.52
N MET A 292 7.78 7.18 -0.84
CA MET A 292 9.08 6.52 -0.67
C MET A 292 9.49 5.69 -1.90
N GLY A 293 8.59 5.47 -2.86
CA GLY A 293 8.87 4.67 -4.05
C GLY A 293 9.17 3.20 -3.73
N ILE A 294 8.48 2.60 -2.75
CA ILE A 294 8.74 1.22 -2.32
C ILE A 294 7.74 0.23 -2.92
N ARG A 295 8.21 -0.99 -3.23
CA ARG A 295 7.39 -2.13 -3.65
C ARG A 295 6.59 -2.70 -2.47
N ASN A 296 5.45 -2.09 -2.16
CA ASN A 296 4.45 -2.63 -1.25
C ASN A 296 3.15 -2.93 -2.00
N ILE A 297 2.56 -4.11 -1.76
CA ILE A 297 1.38 -4.60 -2.48
C ILE A 297 0.16 -4.59 -1.55
N PHE A 298 -0.86 -3.80 -1.88
CA PHE A 298 -2.09 -3.71 -1.11
C PHE A 298 -3.17 -4.58 -1.74
N VAL A 299 -3.65 -5.58 -1.01
CA VAL A 299 -4.71 -6.50 -1.45
C VAL A 299 -6.03 -6.03 -0.86
N TYR A 300 -6.77 -5.23 -1.63
CA TYR A 300 -8.07 -4.73 -1.21
C TYR A 300 -9.18 -5.54 -1.85
N THR A 301 -10.05 -6.13 -1.03
CA THR A 301 -11.20 -6.91 -1.52
C THR A 301 -12.52 -6.21 -1.20
N HIS A 302 -13.66 -6.80 -1.60
CA HIS A 302 -14.99 -6.23 -1.31
C HIS A 302 -15.09 -4.81 -1.88
N ASP A 303 -14.89 -4.71 -3.19
CA ASP A 303 -14.49 -3.49 -3.89
C ASP A 303 -15.61 -2.52 -4.29
N SER A 304 -16.88 -2.87 -4.06
CA SER A 304 -18.02 -2.11 -4.56
C SER A 304 -19.29 -2.37 -3.74
N VAL A 305 -20.40 -1.75 -4.14
CA VAL A 305 -21.73 -1.99 -3.54
C VAL A 305 -22.22 -3.44 -3.65
N ALA A 306 -21.61 -4.25 -4.53
CA ALA A 306 -21.87 -5.68 -4.64
C ALA A 306 -21.47 -6.48 -3.37
N VAL A 307 -20.79 -5.84 -2.41
CA VAL A 307 -20.70 -6.36 -1.04
C VAL A 307 -22.07 -6.68 -0.45
N GLY A 308 -23.10 -5.90 -0.78
CA GLY A 308 -24.47 -6.22 -0.41
C GLY A 308 -24.79 -5.90 1.05
N GLU A 309 -25.07 -6.92 1.85
CA GLU A 309 -25.84 -6.78 3.09
C GLU A 309 -25.14 -5.93 4.17
N ASP A 310 -23.80 -5.88 4.19
CA ASP A 310 -23.04 -5.05 5.13
C ASP A 310 -23.33 -3.55 4.95
N GLY A 311 -23.85 -3.15 3.79
CA GLY A 311 -24.41 -1.83 3.55
C GLY A 311 -23.38 -0.71 3.38
N PRO A 312 -23.82 0.56 3.40
CA PRO A 312 -23.04 1.70 2.94
C PRO A 312 -21.74 1.95 3.71
N THR A 313 -21.61 1.47 4.95
CA THR A 313 -20.37 1.61 5.72
C THR A 313 -19.24 0.69 5.24
N HIS A 314 -19.57 -0.32 4.43
CA HIS A 314 -18.64 -1.34 3.92
C HIS A 314 -18.49 -1.32 2.39
N GLN A 315 -19.24 -0.46 1.70
CA GLN A 315 -19.35 -0.44 0.25
C GLN A 315 -18.51 0.71 -0.30
N PRO A 316 -17.37 0.43 -0.95
CA PRO A 316 -16.56 1.47 -1.58
C PRO A 316 -17.30 2.18 -2.71
N ILE A 317 -17.11 3.50 -2.80
CA ILE A 317 -17.60 4.36 -3.89
C ILE A 317 -16.43 5.20 -4.45
N GLU A 318 -15.84 6.06 -3.62
CA GLU A 318 -14.81 7.03 -4.00
C GLU A 318 -13.37 6.53 -3.83
N GLN A 319 -13.18 5.38 -3.16
CA GLN A 319 -11.87 4.86 -2.79
C GLN A 319 -11.02 4.56 -4.04
N LEU A 320 -11.62 4.08 -5.14
CA LEU A 320 -10.92 3.87 -6.41
C LEU A 320 -10.38 5.18 -6.99
N THR A 321 -11.19 6.24 -7.02
CA THR A 321 -10.79 7.58 -7.48
C THR A 321 -9.63 8.11 -6.62
N ASN A 322 -9.74 7.93 -5.31
CA ASN A 322 -8.74 8.35 -4.34
C ASN A 322 -7.39 7.61 -4.52
N LEU A 323 -7.41 6.30 -4.76
CA LEU A 323 -6.21 5.53 -5.08
C LEU A 323 -5.59 5.97 -6.40
N ARG A 324 -6.38 6.04 -7.48
CA ARG A 324 -5.92 6.38 -8.84
C ARG A 324 -5.34 7.78 -8.96
N THR A 325 -5.76 8.71 -8.10
CA THR A 325 -5.24 10.08 -8.03
C THR A 325 -4.04 10.25 -7.11
N THR A 326 -3.61 9.18 -6.42
CA THR A 326 -2.38 9.19 -5.61
C THR A 326 -1.14 9.12 -6.51
N PRO A 327 -0.25 10.13 -6.50
CA PRO A 327 0.98 10.09 -7.29
C PRO A 327 1.86 8.91 -6.90
N GLY A 328 2.42 8.21 -7.89
CA GLY A 328 3.33 7.08 -7.67
C GLY A 328 2.64 5.80 -7.19
N LEU A 329 1.31 5.67 -7.26
CA LEU A 329 0.59 4.42 -6.97
C LEU A 329 -0.03 3.85 -8.24
N CYS A 330 0.14 2.55 -8.48
CA CYS A 330 -0.62 1.82 -9.50
C CYS A 330 -1.88 1.19 -8.89
N THR A 331 -3.04 1.41 -9.50
CA THR A 331 -4.32 0.82 -9.03
C THR A 331 -4.86 -0.15 -10.07
N TRP A 332 -4.87 -1.43 -9.73
CA TRP A 332 -5.36 -2.52 -10.58
C TRP A 332 -6.73 -2.99 -10.11
N ARG A 333 -7.74 -2.96 -10.99
CA ARG A 333 -9.08 -3.52 -10.75
C ARG A 333 -9.39 -4.59 -11.82
N PRO A 334 -8.83 -5.81 -11.68
CA PRO A 334 -8.98 -6.88 -12.65
C PRO A 334 -10.41 -7.41 -12.75
N CYS A 335 -10.86 -7.75 -13.96
CA CYS A 335 -12.19 -8.28 -14.22
C CYS A 335 -12.32 -9.79 -13.99
N ASP A 336 -11.21 -10.55 -14.04
CA ASP A 336 -11.22 -12.01 -13.93
C ASP A 336 -9.85 -12.56 -13.45
N THR A 337 -9.70 -13.89 -13.49
CA THR A 337 -8.48 -14.57 -13.08
C THR A 337 -7.26 -14.25 -13.95
N VAL A 338 -7.44 -14.01 -15.24
CA VAL A 338 -6.33 -13.70 -16.15
C VAL A 338 -5.79 -12.32 -15.82
N GLU A 339 -6.65 -11.31 -15.71
CA GLU A 339 -6.21 -9.96 -15.32
C GLU A 339 -5.64 -9.93 -13.90
N SER A 340 -6.17 -10.74 -12.98
CA SER A 340 -5.64 -10.87 -11.62
C SER A 340 -4.20 -11.40 -11.62
N ALA A 341 -3.89 -12.41 -12.43
CA ALA A 341 -2.55 -12.97 -12.55
C ALA A 341 -1.55 -11.93 -13.11
N ILE A 342 -1.97 -11.17 -14.12
CA ILE A 342 -1.14 -10.10 -14.71
C ILE A 342 -0.93 -8.94 -13.73
N ALA A 343 -1.97 -8.55 -12.99
CA ALA A 343 -1.86 -7.51 -11.97
C ALA A 343 -0.86 -7.90 -10.87
N TRP A 344 -0.89 -9.16 -10.40
CA TRP A 344 0.11 -9.70 -9.47
C TRP A 344 1.50 -9.78 -10.09
N GLU A 345 1.62 -10.19 -11.34
CA GLU A 345 2.91 -10.25 -12.06
C GLU A 345 3.54 -8.84 -12.12
N VAL A 346 2.77 -7.82 -12.49
CA VAL A 346 3.30 -6.45 -12.54
C VAL A 346 3.64 -5.93 -11.14
N ALA A 347 2.77 -6.16 -10.15
CA ALA A 347 2.99 -5.66 -8.79
C ALA A 347 4.25 -6.24 -8.13
N VAL A 348 4.58 -7.51 -8.39
CA VAL A 348 5.81 -8.14 -7.89
C VAL A 348 7.04 -7.68 -8.65
N ALA A 349 6.92 -7.48 -9.97
CA ALA A 349 8.02 -7.02 -10.81
C ALA A 349 8.44 -5.56 -10.55
N GLU A 350 7.48 -4.71 -10.17
CA GLU A 350 7.68 -3.27 -9.98
C GLU A 350 8.40 -2.95 -8.68
N ARG A 351 9.63 -2.45 -8.77
CA ARG A 351 10.48 -2.18 -7.59
C ARG A 351 10.30 -0.80 -6.97
N ASN A 352 9.84 0.17 -7.76
CA ASN A 352 9.99 1.59 -7.45
C ASN A 352 8.67 2.30 -7.15
N ARG A 353 7.58 1.54 -6.99
CA ARG A 353 6.27 2.05 -6.59
C ARG A 353 5.39 0.95 -6.01
N PRO A 354 4.45 1.31 -5.13
CA PRO A 354 3.45 0.36 -4.64
C PRO A 354 2.35 0.08 -5.67
N SER A 355 1.64 -1.03 -5.45
CA SER A 355 0.45 -1.40 -6.21
C SER A 355 -0.73 -1.67 -5.27
N ALA A 356 -1.90 -1.08 -5.57
CA ALA A 356 -3.18 -1.45 -4.97
C ALA A 356 -3.91 -2.39 -5.93
N LEU A 357 -4.20 -3.61 -5.47
CA LEU A 357 -4.90 -4.65 -6.21
C LEU A 357 -6.32 -4.79 -5.64
N ILE A 358 -7.32 -4.57 -6.48
CA ILE A 358 -8.72 -4.40 -6.10
C ILE A 358 -9.55 -5.59 -6.56
N PHE A 359 -10.23 -6.26 -5.63
CA PHE A 359 -10.88 -7.54 -5.88
C PHE A 359 -12.32 -7.61 -5.40
N THR A 360 -13.14 -8.34 -6.14
CA THR A 360 -14.58 -8.49 -5.92
C THR A 360 -14.89 -9.46 -4.77
N ARG A 361 -16.06 -9.28 -4.14
CA ARG A 361 -16.65 -10.29 -3.22
C ARG A 361 -17.34 -11.39 -4.01
N GLN A 362 -18.02 -10.99 -5.07
CA GLN A 362 -18.90 -11.75 -5.97
C GLN A 362 -18.14 -12.35 -7.16
N LYS A 363 -18.74 -13.35 -7.81
CA LYS A 363 -18.17 -13.97 -9.01
C LYS A 363 -18.23 -13.01 -10.19
N THR A 364 -17.23 -13.09 -11.06
CA THR A 364 -17.23 -12.44 -12.36
C THR A 364 -17.00 -13.49 -13.45
N ALA A 365 -17.59 -13.29 -14.62
CA ALA A 365 -17.31 -14.13 -15.77
C ALA A 365 -15.90 -13.87 -16.32
N LEU A 366 -15.18 -14.95 -16.61
CA LEU A 366 -13.90 -14.85 -17.30
C LEU A 366 -14.13 -14.45 -18.76
N GLN A 367 -13.39 -13.45 -19.22
CA GLN A 367 -13.57 -12.92 -20.57
C GLN A 367 -12.70 -13.68 -21.59
N PRO A 368 -13.27 -14.13 -22.72
CA PRO A 368 -12.48 -14.70 -23.80
C PRO A 368 -11.58 -13.61 -24.40
N ARG A 369 -10.30 -13.94 -24.61
CA ARG A 369 -9.31 -13.05 -25.23
C ARG A 369 -8.63 -13.78 -26.37
N ASP A 370 -8.40 -13.06 -27.46
CA ASP A 370 -7.41 -13.50 -28.44
C ASP A 370 -5.99 -13.24 -27.93
N SER A 371 -4.99 -13.61 -28.73
CA SER A 371 -3.59 -13.43 -28.35
C SER A 371 -3.20 -11.97 -28.15
N GLU A 372 -3.76 -11.04 -28.92
CA GLU A 372 -3.40 -9.63 -28.83
C GLU A 372 -3.98 -9.01 -27.54
N ALA A 373 -5.25 -9.27 -27.26
CA ALA A 373 -5.92 -8.85 -26.04
C ALA A 373 -5.24 -9.44 -24.80
N PHE A 374 -4.87 -10.72 -24.82
CA PHE A 374 -4.18 -11.39 -23.70
C PHE A 374 -2.86 -10.70 -23.33
N PHE A 375 -2.00 -10.42 -24.32
CA PHE A 375 -0.71 -9.75 -24.05
C PHE A 375 -0.87 -8.26 -23.73
N SER A 376 -1.97 -7.63 -24.18
CA SER A 376 -2.22 -6.21 -23.95
C SER A 376 -2.69 -5.88 -22.53
N ILE A 377 -3.03 -6.86 -21.70
CA ILE A 377 -3.41 -6.64 -20.29
C ILE A 377 -2.30 -5.89 -19.53
N PHE A 378 -1.02 -6.21 -19.79
CA PHE A 378 0.15 -5.53 -19.20
C PHE A 378 0.19 -4.03 -19.49
N ARG A 379 -0.55 -3.56 -20.50
CA ARG A 379 -0.59 -2.16 -20.92
C ARG A 379 -1.66 -1.36 -20.17
N GLY A 380 -2.32 -1.96 -19.19
CA GLY A 380 -3.25 -1.30 -18.26
C GLY A 380 -4.64 -1.00 -18.84
N GLY A 381 -4.76 -0.88 -20.15
CA GLY A 381 -6.02 -0.70 -20.86
C GLY A 381 -5.91 -1.16 -22.31
N TYR A 382 -6.85 -1.98 -22.75
CA TYR A 382 -6.76 -2.66 -24.04
C TYR A 382 -8.15 -2.96 -24.62
N VAL A 383 -8.21 -3.18 -25.94
CA VAL A 383 -9.43 -3.61 -26.62
C VAL A 383 -9.70 -5.07 -26.28
N LEU A 384 -10.75 -5.32 -25.51
CA LEU A 384 -11.18 -6.68 -25.16
C LEU A 384 -12.11 -7.25 -26.23
N VAL A 385 -13.10 -6.46 -26.63
CA VAL A 385 -14.03 -6.82 -27.72
C VAL A 385 -13.89 -5.76 -28.81
N PRO A 386 -13.37 -6.12 -30.00
CA PRO A 386 -13.33 -5.20 -31.12
C PRO A 386 -14.75 -4.94 -31.64
N GLU A 387 -14.95 -3.74 -32.18
CA GLU A 387 -16.18 -3.39 -32.87
C GLU A 387 -16.43 -4.26 -34.10
N THR A 388 -17.70 -4.41 -34.45
CA THR A 388 -18.10 -4.96 -35.75
C THR A 388 -18.52 -3.82 -36.69
N GLY A 389 -17.97 -3.78 -37.90
CA GLY A 389 -18.27 -2.71 -38.85
C GLY A 389 -17.60 -1.38 -38.51
N LYS A 390 -18.29 -0.26 -38.75
CA LYS A 390 -17.76 1.08 -38.47
C LYS A 390 -17.85 1.36 -36.98
N LEU A 391 -16.73 1.75 -36.36
CA LEU A 391 -16.69 2.17 -34.96
C LEU A 391 -17.62 3.37 -34.73
N SER A 392 -18.66 3.13 -33.94
CA SER A 392 -19.69 4.10 -33.56
C SER A 392 -19.49 4.62 -32.14
N GLY A 393 -19.01 3.76 -31.22
CA GLY A 393 -18.83 4.13 -29.81
C GLY A 393 -17.93 3.15 -29.06
N ILE A 394 -17.48 3.57 -27.89
CA ILE A 394 -16.56 2.80 -27.03
C ILE A 394 -17.12 2.69 -25.62
N ILE A 395 -17.21 1.47 -25.10
CA ILE A 395 -17.50 1.22 -23.69
C ILE A 395 -16.19 0.93 -22.97
N ILE A 396 -15.87 1.68 -21.91
CA ILE A 396 -14.69 1.50 -21.08
C ILE A 396 -15.14 0.93 -19.73
N ALA A 397 -14.61 -0.20 -19.31
CA ALA A 397 -15.02 -0.82 -18.05
C ALA A 397 -13.84 -1.41 -17.27
N THR A 398 -14.07 -1.67 -15.99
CA THR A 398 -13.09 -2.27 -15.07
C THR A 398 -13.76 -3.32 -14.20
N GLY A 399 -12.99 -4.22 -13.62
CA GLY A 399 -13.49 -5.15 -12.61
C GLY A 399 -14.75 -5.91 -13.05
N SER A 400 -15.72 -6.02 -12.13
CA SER A 400 -16.98 -6.72 -12.36
C SER A 400 -17.83 -6.12 -13.48
N GLU A 401 -17.65 -4.85 -13.83
CA GLU A 401 -18.49 -4.17 -14.83
C GLU A 401 -18.07 -4.47 -16.27
N VAL A 402 -16.93 -5.11 -16.49
CA VAL A 402 -16.53 -5.57 -17.83
C VAL A 402 -17.54 -6.56 -18.40
N GLU A 403 -18.11 -7.43 -17.57
CA GLU A 403 -19.16 -8.37 -18.00
C GLU A 403 -20.41 -7.63 -18.51
N LEU A 404 -20.82 -6.56 -17.81
CA LEU A 404 -21.94 -5.71 -18.25
C LEU A 404 -21.63 -4.98 -19.56
N ALA A 405 -20.40 -4.47 -19.71
CA ALA A 405 -19.96 -3.78 -20.91
C ALA A 405 -19.94 -4.68 -22.14
N VAL A 406 -19.48 -5.93 -22.00
CA VAL A 406 -19.48 -6.93 -23.08
C VAL A 406 -20.91 -7.26 -23.51
N GLU A 407 -21.81 -7.48 -22.55
CA GLU A 407 -23.21 -7.77 -22.89
C GLU A 407 -23.92 -6.58 -23.53
N ALA A 408 -23.69 -5.36 -23.05
CA ALA A 408 -24.23 -4.15 -23.67
C ALA A 408 -23.72 -3.95 -25.11
N ALA A 409 -22.43 -4.18 -25.35
CA ALA A 409 -21.85 -4.12 -26.69
C ALA A 409 -22.44 -5.18 -27.64
N ARG A 410 -22.73 -6.38 -27.13
CA ARG A 410 -23.42 -7.44 -27.90
C ARG A 410 -24.81 -6.98 -28.35
N ILE A 411 -25.63 -6.47 -27.42
CA ILE A 411 -26.98 -5.97 -27.71
C ILE A 411 -26.95 -4.82 -28.73
N LEU A 412 -26.06 -3.84 -28.53
CA LEU A 412 -25.93 -2.70 -29.44
C LEU A 412 -25.43 -3.11 -30.83
N SER A 413 -24.55 -4.11 -30.91
CA SER A 413 -24.08 -4.63 -32.20
C SER A 413 -25.20 -5.30 -33.01
N GLU A 414 -26.16 -5.95 -32.35
CA GLU A 414 -27.36 -6.51 -33.00
C GLU A 414 -28.25 -5.44 -33.63
N THR A 415 -28.17 -4.20 -33.14
CA THR A 415 -28.86 -3.03 -33.71
C THR A 415 -28.08 -2.32 -34.81
N GLY A 416 -26.86 -2.80 -35.13
CA GLY A 416 -26.02 -2.30 -36.23
C GLY A 416 -24.96 -1.26 -35.82
N TYR A 417 -24.79 -0.98 -34.53
CA TYR A 417 -23.73 -0.09 -34.05
C TYR A 417 -22.41 -0.84 -33.85
N GLY A 418 -21.31 -0.34 -34.41
CA GLY A 418 -19.99 -0.89 -34.12
C GLY A 418 -19.49 -0.43 -32.76
N ILE A 419 -19.72 -1.23 -31.73
CA ILE A 419 -19.32 -0.91 -30.35
C ILE A 419 -18.07 -1.67 -29.97
N ARG A 420 -17.05 -0.94 -29.51
CA ARG A 420 -15.82 -1.50 -28.94
C ARG A 420 -15.92 -1.57 -27.43
N VAL A 421 -15.41 -2.64 -26.83
CA VAL A 421 -15.22 -2.74 -25.37
C VAL A 421 -13.74 -2.67 -25.04
N VAL A 422 -13.40 -1.72 -24.16
CA VAL A 422 -12.05 -1.54 -23.59
C VAL A 422 -12.09 -1.99 -22.13
N SER A 423 -11.32 -3.02 -21.79
CA SER A 423 -11.00 -3.33 -20.40
C SER A 423 -9.87 -2.42 -19.94
N MET A 424 -10.03 -1.76 -18.80
CA MET A 424 -9.07 -0.78 -18.25
C MET A 424 -8.65 -1.16 -16.83
N PRO A 425 -8.04 -2.35 -16.60
CA PRO A 425 -7.70 -2.80 -15.26
C PRO A 425 -6.76 -1.85 -14.52
N CYS A 426 -5.86 -1.13 -15.21
CA CYS A 426 -4.95 -0.17 -14.58
C CYS A 426 -4.76 1.07 -15.45
N ALA A 427 -5.64 2.05 -15.24
CA ALA A 427 -5.58 3.33 -15.93
C ALA A 427 -4.23 4.06 -15.74
N ASN A 428 -3.57 3.91 -14.58
CA ASN A 428 -2.24 4.48 -14.34
C ASN A 428 -1.21 3.99 -15.39
N ILE A 429 -1.14 2.67 -15.63
CA ILE A 429 -0.23 2.09 -16.62
C ILE A 429 -0.66 2.42 -18.06
N PHE A 430 -1.98 2.46 -18.34
CA PHE A 430 -2.48 2.85 -19.65
C PHE A 430 -2.05 4.26 -20.05
N LEU A 431 -2.07 5.20 -19.10
CA LEU A 431 -1.69 6.58 -19.34
C LEU A 431 -0.19 6.76 -19.59
N GLU A 432 0.64 5.83 -19.12
CA GLU A 432 2.09 5.79 -19.36
C GLU A 432 2.45 5.18 -20.73
N GLN A 433 1.48 4.59 -21.44
CA GLN A 433 1.71 4.07 -22.78
C GLN A 433 1.96 5.19 -23.80
N GLN A 434 2.65 4.84 -24.88
CA GLN A 434 2.90 5.73 -26.01
C GLN A 434 1.58 6.22 -26.64
N ASP A 435 1.62 7.42 -27.22
CA ASP A 435 0.45 8.11 -27.78
C ASP A 435 -0.27 7.28 -28.85
N ASP A 436 0.49 6.59 -29.70
CA ASP A 436 -0.03 5.74 -30.78
C ASP A 436 -0.90 4.59 -30.26
N TYR A 437 -0.50 3.96 -29.15
CA TYR A 437 -1.30 2.92 -28.52
C TYR A 437 -2.53 3.47 -27.82
N ARG A 438 -2.38 4.58 -27.10
CA ARG A 438 -3.54 5.21 -26.44
C ARG A 438 -4.59 5.61 -27.47
N GLU A 439 -4.15 6.12 -28.64
CA GLU A 439 -5.01 6.41 -29.78
C GLU A 439 -5.58 5.15 -30.44
N SER A 440 -4.83 4.04 -30.50
CA SER A 440 -5.34 2.77 -31.06
C SER A 440 -6.43 2.16 -30.20
N VAL A 441 -6.41 2.37 -28.88
CA VAL A 441 -7.43 1.88 -27.93
C VAL A 441 -8.60 2.86 -27.82
N LEU A 442 -8.32 4.16 -27.59
CA LEU A 442 -9.31 5.24 -27.40
C LEU A 442 -9.17 6.34 -28.46
N PRO A 443 -9.47 6.05 -29.74
CA PRO A 443 -9.29 6.99 -30.84
C PRO A 443 -9.99 8.32 -30.56
N SER A 444 -9.23 9.41 -30.67
CA SER A 444 -9.64 10.78 -30.36
C SER A 444 -10.85 11.26 -31.17
N TYR A 445 -11.07 10.70 -32.36
CA TYR A 445 -12.21 11.02 -33.23
C TYR A 445 -13.54 10.38 -32.78
N ILE A 446 -13.51 9.38 -31.90
CA ILE A 446 -14.72 8.77 -31.32
C ILE A 446 -15.02 9.43 -29.98
N LYS A 447 -16.03 10.30 -29.95
CA LYS A 447 -16.49 11.01 -28.74
C LYS A 447 -17.58 10.28 -27.97
N ALA A 448 -18.36 9.43 -28.64
CA ALA A 448 -19.35 8.55 -28.01
C ALA A 448 -18.65 7.49 -27.15
N ARG A 449 -18.42 7.81 -25.88
CA ARG A 449 -17.73 6.97 -24.90
C ARG A 449 -18.59 6.82 -23.65
N VAL A 450 -18.78 5.60 -23.20
CA VAL A 450 -19.44 5.28 -21.93
C VAL A 450 -18.45 4.59 -21.02
N ALA A 451 -18.19 5.14 -19.83
CA ALA A 451 -17.46 4.42 -18.80
C ALA A 451 -18.43 3.68 -17.86
N VAL A 452 -18.09 2.46 -17.45
CA VAL A 452 -18.93 1.62 -16.57
C VAL A 452 -18.09 1.12 -15.41
N GLU A 453 -18.40 1.58 -14.20
CA GLU A 453 -17.73 1.17 -12.97
C GLU A 453 -18.64 1.41 -11.77
N ALA A 454 -18.79 0.41 -10.90
CA ALA A 454 -19.51 0.55 -9.63
C ALA A 454 -18.69 1.36 -8.61
N GLY A 455 -18.47 2.63 -8.91
CA GLY A 455 -17.72 3.60 -8.11
C GLY A 455 -17.98 5.04 -8.58
N HIS A 456 -17.31 6.00 -7.96
CA HIS A 456 -17.55 7.42 -8.19
C HIS A 456 -17.22 7.84 -9.63
N PRO A 457 -18.12 8.56 -10.34
CA PRO A 457 -17.96 8.84 -11.77
C PRO A 457 -16.82 9.80 -12.12
N ASP A 458 -16.44 10.71 -11.22
CA ASP A 458 -15.50 11.81 -11.50
C ASP A 458 -14.19 11.42 -12.18
N TYR A 459 -13.61 10.27 -11.79
CA TYR A 459 -12.36 9.81 -12.39
C TYR A 459 -12.50 9.57 -13.90
N TRP A 460 -13.68 9.16 -14.38
CA TRP A 460 -13.90 8.71 -15.74
C TRP A 460 -14.08 9.83 -16.76
N TYR A 461 -14.47 11.05 -16.34
CA TYR A 461 -14.61 12.20 -17.24
C TYR A 461 -13.32 12.54 -17.98
N ARG A 462 -12.16 12.17 -17.45
CA ARG A 462 -10.88 12.30 -18.16
C ARG A 462 -10.76 11.44 -19.43
N PHE A 463 -11.52 10.34 -19.52
CA PHE A 463 -11.48 9.40 -20.64
C PHE A 463 -12.68 9.57 -21.57
N VAL A 464 -13.86 9.82 -20.99
CA VAL A 464 -15.10 10.00 -21.76
C VAL A 464 -15.28 11.45 -22.26
N GLY A 465 -14.60 12.41 -21.64
CA GLY A 465 -14.71 13.83 -22.00
C GLY A 465 -16.04 14.45 -21.57
N LEU A 466 -16.37 15.60 -22.17
CA LEU A 466 -17.63 16.30 -21.93
C LEU A 466 -18.79 15.76 -22.79
N ASP A 467 -18.46 15.01 -23.84
CA ASP A 467 -19.41 14.47 -24.81
C ASP A 467 -19.80 13.01 -24.51
N GLY A 468 -19.19 12.40 -23.49
CA GLY A 468 -19.43 11.02 -23.10
C GLY A 468 -20.38 10.89 -21.89
N ALA A 469 -20.53 9.66 -21.40
CA ALA A 469 -21.33 9.36 -20.22
C ALA A 469 -20.60 8.39 -19.27
N VAL A 470 -21.02 8.37 -18.01
CA VAL A 470 -20.51 7.45 -17.00
C VAL A 470 -21.70 6.76 -16.34
N VAL A 471 -21.71 5.42 -16.38
CA VAL A 471 -22.58 4.57 -15.58
C VAL A 471 -21.80 4.21 -14.32
N GLY A 472 -22.05 4.96 -13.25
CA GLY A 472 -21.38 4.84 -11.97
C GLY A 472 -22.26 5.30 -10.81
N ILE A 473 -21.70 5.38 -9.60
CA ILE A 473 -22.46 5.64 -8.37
C ILE A 473 -21.89 6.88 -7.68
N ASP A 474 -22.68 7.92 -7.49
CA ASP A 474 -22.30 9.22 -6.89
C ASP A 474 -22.91 9.46 -5.50
N LYS A 475 -23.48 8.41 -4.90
CA LYS A 475 -24.07 8.40 -3.56
C LYS A 475 -23.58 7.18 -2.78
N PHE A 476 -23.76 7.19 -1.46
CA PHE A 476 -23.53 5.98 -0.67
C PHE A 476 -24.47 4.85 -1.11
N GLY A 477 -24.01 3.62 -0.93
CA GLY A 477 -24.78 2.43 -1.31
C GLY A 477 -25.93 2.09 -0.34
N LEU A 478 -26.45 0.88 -0.46
CA LEU A 478 -27.65 0.40 0.22
C LEU A 478 -27.36 -0.95 0.89
N SER A 479 -27.99 -1.22 2.03
CA SER A 479 -27.98 -2.56 2.62
C SER A 479 -29.06 -3.42 1.95
N GLY A 480 -28.64 -4.49 1.29
CA GLY A 480 -29.50 -5.43 0.58
C GLY A 480 -28.66 -6.45 -0.20
N PRO A 481 -29.29 -7.45 -0.87
CA PRO A 481 -28.56 -8.39 -1.70
C PRO A 481 -27.75 -7.68 -2.80
N GLY A 482 -26.47 -8.03 -2.96
CA GLY A 482 -25.54 -7.34 -3.87
C GLY A 482 -26.09 -7.07 -5.30
N PRO A 483 -26.71 -8.06 -5.97
CA PRO A 483 -27.32 -7.84 -7.28
C PRO A 483 -28.45 -6.82 -7.28
N GLU A 484 -29.33 -6.84 -6.26
CA GLU A 484 -30.44 -5.88 -6.12
C GLU A 484 -29.92 -4.48 -5.85
N VAL A 485 -28.86 -4.36 -5.03
CA VAL A 485 -28.20 -3.07 -4.76
C VAL A 485 -27.57 -2.49 -6.03
N MET A 486 -26.89 -3.32 -6.84
CA MET A 486 -26.32 -2.89 -8.12
C MET A 486 -27.40 -2.41 -9.09
N GLU A 487 -28.52 -3.13 -9.18
CA GLU A 487 -29.66 -2.79 -10.03
C GLU A 487 -30.31 -1.46 -9.60
N GLU A 488 -30.63 -1.31 -8.32
CA GLU A 488 -31.24 -0.09 -7.75
C GLU A 488 -30.34 1.14 -7.91
N LEU A 489 -29.02 0.95 -7.93
CA LEU A 489 -28.04 2.01 -8.15
C LEU A 489 -27.73 2.24 -9.64
N GLY A 490 -28.44 1.58 -10.55
CA GLY A 490 -28.35 1.82 -11.99
C GLY A 490 -27.13 1.20 -12.66
N ILE A 491 -26.44 0.26 -12.01
CA ILE A 491 -25.32 -0.49 -12.61
C ILE A 491 -25.88 -1.73 -13.32
N THR A 492 -26.52 -1.50 -14.46
CA THR A 492 -27.20 -2.53 -15.25
C THR A 492 -26.80 -2.46 -16.73
N VAL A 493 -26.95 -3.59 -17.43
CA VAL A 493 -26.75 -3.65 -18.89
C VAL A 493 -27.64 -2.64 -19.61
N ASP A 494 -28.91 -2.55 -19.23
CA ASP A 494 -29.88 -1.63 -19.83
C ASP A 494 -29.43 -0.17 -19.71
N GLN A 495 -28.91 0.25 -18.56
CA GLN A 495 -28.41 1.61 -18.37
C GLN A 495 -27.19 1.90 -19.26
N VAL A 496 -26.30 0.92 -19.47
CA VAL A 496 -25.16 1.05 -20.39
C VAL A 496 -25.63 1.17 -21.83
N VAL A 497 -26.58 0.32 -22.25
CA VAL A 497 -27.19 0.36 -23.60
C VAL A 497 -27.86 1.72 -23.84
N LEU A 498 -28.72 2.16 -22.93
CA LEU A 498 -29.41 3.45 -23.02
C LEU A 498 -28.43 4.63 -23.12
N SER A 499 -27.37 4.61 -22.31
CA SER A 499 -26.35 5.67 -22.32
C SER A 499 -25.60 5.70 -23.65
N MET A 500 -25.23 4.54 -24.20
CA MET A 500 -24.51 4.48 -25.48
C MET A 500 -25.42 4.86 -26.66
N GLU A 501 -26.66 4.38 -26.71
CA GLU A 501 -27.61 4.75 -27.77
C GLU A 501 -27.83 6.27 -27.83
N ALA A 502 -27.96 6.93 -26.67
CA ALA A 502 -28.14 8.37 -26.60
C ALA A 502 -26.96 9.12 -27.24
N LEU A 503 -25.74 8.67 -27.01
CA LEU A 503 -24.52 9.27 -27.57
C LEU A 503 -24.35 9.00 -29.06
N VAL A 504 -24.67 7.79 -29.51
CA VAL A 504 -24.48 7.40 -30.93
C VAL A 504 -25.59 7.96 -31.83
N ARG A 505 -26.80 8.22 -31.31
CA ARG A 505 -27.88 8.89 -32.06
C ARG A 505 -27.76 10.42 -32.08
N GLY A 506 -27.10 10.99 -31.07
CA GLY A 506 -26.90 12.45 -30.95
C GLY A 506 -25.72 13.00 -31.77
N ASN A 507 -24.80 12.13 -32.18
CA ASN A 507 -23.71 12.41 -33.11
C ASN A 507 -24.07 11.99 -34.54
#